data_AF-A0A6G3S8N3-F1
#
_entry.id   AF-A0A6G3S8N3-F1
#
_cell.length_a   1.000
_cell.length_b   1.000
_cell.length_c   1.000
_cell.angle_alpha   90.00
_cell.angle_beta   90.00
_cell.angle_gamma   90.00
#
_symmetry.space_group_name_H-M   'P 1'
#
loop_
_entity.id
_entity.type
_entity.pdbx_description
1 polymer ?
#
loop_
_entity_poly.entity_id
_entity_poly.type
_entity_poly.pdbx_seq_one_letter_code
_entity_poly.pdbx_strand_id
1 'polypeptide(L)'
;DGRVDVLDPAPGPEPRAPFEPFEDRTVALLVRGTPGFAVDTRGRLHSSLMRSCTGRPSGEWMDPPRRTAPDGTSFQLQHWTHVFEHALVASPGDWRAADLVRRGREFNQPPTAVTAAPHAGTAPGTRALLAVEPADRVLVETVQRAAGAGGPALSVRLSETHGRPARATLTTPVPVHAVTAADLLDVERADPHPLTLRPNAYTTVRLATGPLPGLAHRSEDVRPGFSRYWLHNTGTAPLGGAPHSLTVSPAALTAGSAPLRTEAVLTSNVPAGPGAQTHALTVTPPEGWHASWTADTVRLADGGHVRLPLVVDVPEDAAPGDHLVRVAASGVEDCLTVTVPGSGEPPAGLSVDLVTARVVVAPGGAAEVRARVRNTLHSPLHGEALVSSPYGSRGMIVERAVPLRVPARGETEIVFGVRPPADTPPGVYWMVIKAVCQGRFAYGPAVPVTVRGGPAPHAVHEGTSR
;
A
#
# COMPACT_ATOMS: atom_id res chain seq x y z
N ASP A 1 -12.27 43.88 37.98
CA ASP A 1 -11.21 43.49 38.93
C ASP A 1 -11.31 42.00 39.27
N GLY A 2 -11.04 41.13 38.29
CA GLY A 2 -11.07 39.68 38.50
C GLY A 2 -9.67 39.13 38.67
N ARG A 3 -9.45 38.33 39.72
CA ARG A 3 -8.22 37.58 39.99
C ARG A 3 -8.54 36.08 39.98
N VAL A 4 -7.64 35.29 39.39
CA VAL A 4 -7.66 33.83 39.44
C VAL A 4 -6.52 33.37 40.34
N ASP A 5 -6.85 32.59 41.36
CA ASP A 5 -5.89 31.93 42.25
C ASP A 5 -5.84 30.43 41.94
N VAL A 6 -4.62 29.89 41.85
CA VAL A 6 -4.36 28.46 41.63
C VAL A 6 -4.13 27.81 42.99
N LEU A 7 -5.02 26.88 43.38
CA LEU A 7 -5.05 26.26 44.71
C LEU A 7 -3.98 25.18 44.95
N ASP A 8 -3.29 24.72 43.90
CA ASP A 8 -2.17 23.77 44.00
C ASP A 8 -1.14 24.04 42.89
N PRO A 9 -0.09 24.85 43.14
CA PRO A 9 0.99 25.00 42.17
C PRO A 9 1.76 23.69 42.07
N ALA A 10 1.98 23.21 40.84
CA ALA A 10 2.91 22.11 40.58
C ALA A 10 4.26 22.42 41.26
N PRO A 11 4.99 21.41 41.80
CA PRO A 11 6.29 21.64 42.40
C PRO A 11 7.16 22.45 41.44
N GLY A 12 7.76 23.53 41.98
CA GLY A 12 8.58 24.44 41.20
C GLY A 12 9.65 23.69 40.41
N PRO A 13 10.04 24.17 39.22
CA PRO A 13 11.03 23.48 38.40
C PRO A 13 12.30 23.27 39.24
N GLU A 14 12.81 22.03 39.26
CA GLU A 14 14.15 21.80 39.79
C GLU A 14 15.11 22.79 39.13
N PRO A 15 16.08 23.33 39.89
CA PRO A 15 17.06 24.25 39.33
C PRO A 15 17.68 23.62 38.09
N ARG A 16 17.44 24.24 36.92
CA ARG A 16 18.01 23.79 35.65
C ARG A 16 19.52 23.73 35.86
N ALA A 17 20.10 22.53 35.72
CA ALA A 17 21.53 22.41 35.56
C ALA A 17 21.96 23.38 34.45
N PRO A 18 23.08 24.12 34.62
CA PRO A 18 23.56 25.01 33.58
C PRO A 18 23.72 24.20 32.29
N PHE A 19 23.18 24.70 31.19
CA PHE A 19 23.38 24.08 29.88
C PHE A 19 24.88 24.00 29.61
N GLU A 20 25.33 22.84 29.13
CA GLU A 20 26.70 22.71 28.63
C GLU A 20 26.94 23.76 27.53
N PRO A 21 28.16 24.31 27.40
CA PRO A 21 28.49 25.24 26.33
C PRO A 21 28.15 24.62 24.97
N PHE A 22 27.50 25.39 24.10
CA PHE A 22 27.20 24.94 22.74
C PHE A 22 28.51 24.69 21.99
N GLU A 23 28.74 23.45 21.58
CA GLU A 23 29.76 23.10 20.60
C GLU A 23 29.15 23.10 19.20
N ASP A 24 29.88 23.64 18.21
CA ASP A 24 29.47 23.61 16.80
C ASP A 24 29.67 22.21 16.21
N ARG A 25 28.90 21.26 16.72
CA ARG A 25 28.91 19.83 16.36
C ARG A 25 27.49 19.29 16.35
N THR A 26 27.29 18.31 15.48
CA THR A 26 26.05 17.58 15.35
C THR A 26 26.30 16.10 15.58
N VAL A 27 25.48 15.48 16.42
CA VAL A 27 25.35 14.03 16.54
C VAL A 27 23.93 13.65 16.15
N ALA A 28 23.79 12.71 15.22
CA ALA A 28 22.51 12.28 14.71
C ALA A 28 22.40 10.77 14.64
N LEU A 29 21.20 10.25 14.87
CA LEU A 29 20.87 8.85 14.71
C LEU A 29 19.97 8.70 13.47
N LEU A 30 20.49 8.08 12.42
CA LEU A 30 19.69 7.68 11.26
C LEU A 30 18.92 6.42 11.65
N VAL A 31 17.61 6.41 11.40
CA VAL A 31 16.69 5.32 11.75
C VAL A 31 16.08 4.78 10.47
N ARG A 32 16.04 3.46 10.32
CA ARG A 32 15.25 2.79 9.29
C ARG A 32 14.02 2.17 9.92
N GLY A 33 12.87 2.75 9.60
CA GLY A 33 11.59 2.42 10.23
C GLY A 33 10.94 3.66 10.85
N THR A 34 9.98 3.45 11.76
CA THR A 34 9.25 4.55 12.39
C THR A 34 10.04 5.13 13.57
N PRO A 35 10.53 6.38 13.49
CA PRO A 35 11.32 6.96 14.57
C PRO A 35 10.41 7.34 15.74
N GLY A 36 10.63 6.72 16.90
CA GLY A 36 10.13 7.21 18.18
C GLY A 36 11.33 7.63 19.03
N PHE A 37 11.43 8.91 19.39
CA PHE A 37 12.53 9.38 20.25
C PHE A 37 12.09 10.56 21.12
N ALA A 38 12.85 10.79 22.19
CA ALA A 38 12.78 11.99 23.01
C ALA A 38 14.20 12.48 23.30
N VAL A 39 14.40 13.79 23.29
CA VAL A 39 15.65 14.42 23.74
C VAL A 39 15.39 15.11 25.06
N ASP A 40 16.14 14.73 26.10
CA ASP A 40 15.99 15.36 27.41
C ASP A 40 16.75 16.70 27.52
N THR A 41 16.53 17.42 28.62
CA THR A 41 17.17 18.73 28.86
C THR A 41 18.69 18.66 29.02
N ARG A 42 19.27 17.47 29.14
CA ARG A 42 20.72 17.22 29.17
C ARG A 42 21.26 16.80 27.79
N GLY A 43 20.44 16.90 26.74
CA GLY A 43 20.84 16.56 25.38
C GLY A 43 20.92 15.05 25.09
N ARG A 44 20.41 14.19 25.98
CA ARG A 44 20.43 12.73 25.73
C ARG A 44 19.29 12.35 24.82
N LEU A 45 19.60 11.61 23.77
CA LEU A 45 18.62 11.03 22.85
C LEU A 45 18.18 9.65 23.36
N HIS A 46 16.89 9.53 23.68
CA HIS A 46 16.22 8.29 24.03
C HIS A 46 15.48 7.78 22.81
N SER A 47 15.93 6.68 22.20
CA SER A 47 15.26 6.07 21.03
C SER A 47 14.44 4.85 21.45
N SER A 48 13.20 4.79 20.99
CA SER A 48 12.32 3.64 21.18
C SER A 48 12.54 2.63 20.04
N LEU A 49 13.02 1.44 20.37
CA LEU A 49 13.16 0.35 19.41
C LEU A 49 11.81 -0.30 19.08
N MET A 50 10.98 -0.57 20.09
CA MET A 50 9.72 -1.29 19.93
C MET A 50 8.70 -0.88 20.99
N ARG A 51 7.42 -0.88 20.62
CA ARG A 51 6.30 -0.64 21.54
C ARG A 51 5.23 -1.71 21.37
N SER A 52 4.95 -2.46 22.42
CA SER A 52 3.94 -3.54 22.42
C SER A 52 2.72 -3.14 23.26
N CYS A 53 1.64 -2.71 22.59
CA CYS A 53 0.43 -2.23 23.26
C CYS A 53 -0.66 -3.31 23.32
N THR A 54 -1.00 -3.78 24.50
CA THR A 54 -2.02 -4.83 24.71
C THR A 54 -3.42 -4.30 25.03
N GLY A 55 -3.60 -2.99 25.19
CA GLY A 55 -4.90 -2.37 25.42
C GLY A 55 -5.75 -2.21 24.14
N ARG A 56 -7.06 -2.06 24.30
CA ARG A 56 -8.00 -1.76 23.21
C ARG A 56 -7.71 -0.38 22.58
N PRO A 57 -7.85 -0.20 21.25
CA PRO A 57 -8.23 -1.21 20.25
C PRO A 57 -7.07 -2.09 19.78
N SER A 58 -5.82 -1.74 20.10
CA SER A 58 -4.66 -2.37 19.49
C SER A 58 -4.53 -3.85 19.84
N GLY A 59 -4.70 -4.22 21.12
CA GLY A 59 -4.40 -5.56 21.64
C GLY A 59 -5.37 -6.67 21.21
N GLU A 60 -6.49 -6.30 20.58
CA GLU A 60 -7.58 -7.21 20.24
C GLU A 60 -7.78 -7.29 18.73
N TRP A 61 -7.88 -8.51 18.23
CA TRP A 61 -8.33 -8.74 16.86
C TRP A 61 -9.86 -8.59 16.82
N MET A 62 -10.36 -7.62 16.04
CA MET A 62 -11.75 -7.19 16.11
C MET A 62 -12.72 -8.13 15.36
N ASP A 63 -12.30 -8.74 14.26
CA ASP A 63 -13.20 -9.52 13.39
C ASP A 63 -13.14 -11.03 13.72
N PRO A 64 -14.25 -11.70 14.04
CA PRO A 64 -14.22 -13.15 14.18
C PRO A 64 -13.90 -13.84 12.84
N PRO A 65 -13.22 -15.01 12.86
CA PRO A 65 -12.67 -15.63 14.05
C PRO A 65 -11.34 -14.97 14.43
N ARG A 66 -11.09 -14.87 15.74
CA ARG A 66 -9.86 -14.29 16.28
C ARG A 66 -8.63 -14.91 15.63
N ARG A 67 -7.63 -14.07 15.32
CA ARG A 67 -6.31 -14.49 14.88
C ARG A 67 -5.24 -14.13 15.91
N THR A 68 -4.20 -14.94 15.96
CA THR A 68 -3.06 -14.81 16.87
C THR A 68 -1.77 -14.96 16.08
N ALA A 69 -0.66 -14.52 16.67
CA ALA A 69 0.65 -14.96 16.25
C ALA A 69 0.76 -16.50 16.37
N PRO A 70 1.77 -17.13 15.73
CA PRO A 70 1.92 -18.59 15.75
C PRO A 70 2.04 -19.22 17.15
N ASP A 71 2.52 -18.48 18.14
CA ASP A 71 2.63 -18.90 19.53
C ASP A 71 1.34 -18.72 20.35
N GLY A 72 0.23 -18.29 19.71
CA GLY A 72 -1.05 -18.04 20.34
C GLY A 72 -1.20 -16.64 20.95
N THR A 73 -0.15 -15.81 20.91
CA THR A 73 -0.20 -14.47 21.49
C THR A 73 -0.86 -13.46 20.55
N SER A 74 -1.25 -12.29 21.09
CA SER A 74 -1.73 -11.19 20.27
C SER A 74 -0.58 -10.66 19.39
N PHE A 75 -0.87 -10.30 18.14
CA PHE A 75 0.12 -9.71 17.23
C PHE A 75 0.76 -8.43 17.81
N GLN A 76 0.07 -7.69 18.68
CA GLN A 76 0.65 -6.50 19.30
C GLN A 76 1.74 -6.77 20.34
N LEU A 77 1.86 -8.00 20.84
CA LEU A 77 2.96 -8.36 21.74
C LEU A 77 4.29 -8.39 21.00
N GLN A 78 4.26 -8.50 19.66
CA GLN A 78 5.44 -8.49 18.81
C GLN A 78 6.40 -9.66 19.05
N HIS A 79 5.86 -10.84 19.40
CA HIS A 79 6.62 -12.07 19.67
C HIS A 79 7.10 -12.76 18.37
N TRP A 80 8.05 -12.14 17.67
CA TRP A 80 8.78 -12.70 16.54
C TRP A 80 10.16 -12.04 16.42
N THR A 81 10.97 -12.45 15.46
CA THR A 81 12.31 -11.88 15.23
C THR A 81 12.23 -10.50 14.59
N HIS A 82 12.87 -9.51 15.22
CA HIS A 82 12.97 -8.13 14.73
C HIS A 82 14.41 -7.77 14.36
N VAL A 83 14.54 -6.82 13.44
CA VAL A 83 15.82 -6.21 13.08
C VAL A 83 15.64 -4.70 13.18
N PHE A 84 16.50 -4.03 13.95
CA PHE A 84 16.47 -2.58 14.16
C PHE A 84 17.75 -1.97 13.59
N GLU A 85 17.64 -1.30 12.45
CA GLU A 85 18.79 -0.74 11.74
C GLU A 85 18.95 0.75 12.07
N HIS A 86 20.13 1.10 12.59
CA HIS A 86 20.48 2.46 12.99
C HIS A 86 21.91 2.79 12.54
N ALA A 87 22.16 4.07 12.27
CA ALA A 87 23.51 4.58 12.04
C ALA A 87 23.75 5.87 12.83
N LEU A 88 24.90 5.98 13.49
CA LEU A 88 25.32 7.18 14.20
C LEU A 88 26.17 8.05 13.27
N VAL A 89 25.81 9.33 13.16
CA VAL A 89 26.58 10.34 12.43
C VAL A 89 27.07 11.37 13.42
N ALA A 90 28.37 11.63 13.44
CA ALA A 90 28.97 12.75 14.17
C ALA A 90 29.72 13.64 13.19
N SER A 91 29.47 14.94 13.23
CA SER A 91 30.05 15.92 12.31
C SER A 91 30.29 17.26 13.02
N PRO A 92 31.31 18.05 12.65
CA PRO A 92 31.32 19.47 12.98
C PRO A 92 30.16 20.18 12.26
N GLY A 93 29.81 21.37 12.76
CA GLY A 93 28.77 22.21 12.20
C GLY A 93 27.35 21.76 12.58
N ASP A 94 26.38 22.45 11.97
CA ASP A 94 24.96 22.13 12.09
C ASP A 94 24.56 20.94 11.18
N TRP A 95 23.29 20.56 11.28
CA TRP A 95 22.70 19.47 10.51
C TRP A 95 22.78 19.65 8.98
N ARG A 96 22.95 20.89 8.48
CA ARG A 96 23.10 21.20 7.05
C ARG A 96 24.50 20.89 6.59
N ALA A 97 25.51 21.31 7.36
CA ALA A 97 26.91 20.99 7.07
C ALA A 97 27.15 19.46 7.09
N ALA A 98 26.35 18.74 7.88
CA ALA A 98 26.38 17.28 7.95
C ALA A 98 25.52 16.56 6.88
N ASP A 99 24.79 17.28 6.02
CA ASP A 99 23.85 16.74 5.01
C ASP A 99 22.89 15.67 5.56
N LEU A 100 22.38 15.86 6.79
CA LEU A 100 21.66 14.79 7.50
C LEU A 100 20.39 14.33 6.78
N VAL A 101 19.72 15.23 6.04
CA VAL A 101 18.50 14.88 5.28
C VAL A 101 18.84 13.90 4.16
N ARG A 102 19.89 14.18 3.38
CA ARG A 102 20.36 13.31 2.30
C ARG A 102 20.86 11.98 2.83
N ARG A 103 21.73 12.00 3.85
CA ARG A 103 22.25 10.78 4.49
C ARG A 103 21.13 9.90 5.04
N GLY A 104 20.13 10.52 5.68
CA GLY A 104 18.95 9.81 6.18
C GLY A 104 18.16 9.13 5.06
N ARG A 105 18.03 9.76 3.88
CA ARG A 105 17.39 9.15 2.71
C ARG A 105 18.20 8.01 2.13
N GLU A 106 19.49 8.21 1.88
CA GLU A 106 20.38 7.18 1.35
C GLU A 106 20.42 5.96 2.28
N PHE A 107 20.43 6.18 3.60
CA PHE A 107 20.31 5.12 4.60
C PHE A 107 18.96 4.38 4.53
N ASN A 108 17.88 5.02 4.10
CA ASN A 108 16.54 4.42 3.98
C ASN A 108 16.22 3.90 2.56
N GLN A 109 17.06 4.19 1.56
CA GLN A 109 16.87 3.82 0.16
C GLN A 109 18.11 3.07 -0.36
N PRO A 110 18.32 1.80 0.05
CA PRO A 110 19.44 1.02 -0.44
C PRO A 110 19.31 0.80 -1.97
N PRO A 111 20.43 0.66 -2.69
CA PRO A 111 20.41 0.39 -4.12
C PRO A 111 19.75 -0.97 -4.43
N THR A 112 18.95 -1.01 -5.49
CA THR A 112 18.40 -2.26 -6.02
C THR A 112 19.40 -2.90 -6.98
N ALA A 113 19.89 -4.10 -6.65
CA ALA A 113 20.69 -4.90 -7.56
C ALA A 113 19.81 -5.84 -8.38
N VAL A 114 20.02 -5.89 -9.70
CA VAL A 114 19.37 -6.84 -10.61
C VAL A 114 20.46 -7.52 -11.42
N THR A 115 20.45 -8.85 -11.47
CA THR A 115 21.38 -9.63 -12.29
C THR A 115 20.78 -9.86 -13.67
N ALA A 116 21.61 -9.78 -14.69
CA ALA A 116 21.24 -10.09 -16.08
C ALA A 116 22.38 -10.87 -16.74
N ALA A 117 22.03 -11.78 -17.66
CA ALA A 117 23.02 -12.43 -18.51
C ALA A 117 23.66 -11.39 -19.46
N PRO A 118 24.94 -11.54 -19.82
CA PRO A 118 25.58 -10.65 -20.79
C PRO A 118 24.78 -10.57 -22.10
N HIS A 119 24.52 -9.36 -22.57
CA HIS A 119 23.82 -9.10 -23.83
C HIS A 119 24.33 -7.79 -24.45
N ALA A 120 24.25 -7.65 -25.78
CA ALA A 120 24.78 -6.47 -26.47
C ALA A 120 24.20 -5.16 -25.93
N GLY A 121 22.88 -5.12 -25.65
CA GLY A 121 22.19 -3.93 -25.14
C GLY A 121 22.29 -2.71 -26.06
N THR A 122 21.44 -1.71 -25.84
CA THR A 122 21.54 -0.41 -26.56
C THR A 122 21.82 0.76 -25.62
N ALA A 123 21.77 0.52 -24.30
CA ALA A 123 22.07 1.51 -23.27
C ALA A 123 23.56 1.42 -22.85
N PRO A 124 24.18 2.54 -22.47
CA PRO A 124 25.53 2.52 -21.90
C PRO A 124 25.56 1.79 -20.56
N GLY A 125 26.72 1.24 -20.19
CA GLY A 125 26.92 0.51 -18.93
C GLY A 125 26.72 1.34 -17.65
N THR A 126 26.68 2.67 -17.77
CA THR A 126 26.31 3.59 -16.68
C THR A 126 25.51 4.74 -17.26
N ARG A 127 24.39 5.09 -16.61
CA ARG A 127 23.50 6.18 -17.05
C ARG A 127 22.73 6.77 -15.88
N ALA A 128 22.72 8.10 -15.77
CA ALA A 128 21.73 8.80 -14.95
C ALA A 128 20.45 9.02 -15.77
N LEU A 129 19.30 8.58 -15.25
CA LEU A 129 18.00 8.82 -15.89
C LEU A 129 17.41 10.19 -15.53
N LEU A 130 17.76 10.69 -14.35
CA LEU A 130 17.48 12.04 -13.87
C LEU A 130 18.56 12.41 -12.86
N ALA A 131 19.12 13.61 -12.99
CA ALA A 131 19.99 14.24 -12.00
C ALA A 131 19.43 15.61 -11.63
N VAL A 132 19.70 16.04 -10.39
CA VAL A 132 19.34 17.35 -9.88
C VAL A 132 20.57 18.02 -9.28
N GLU A 133 20.76 19.30 -9.55
CA GLU A 133 21.80 20.13 -8.93
C GLU A 133 21.19 21.42 -8.35
N PRO A 134 21.66 21.93 -7.20
CA PRO A 134 22.75 21.37 -6.39
C PRO A 134 22.27 20.19 -5.52
N ALA A 135 22.90 19.01 -5.69
CA ALA A 135 22.48 17.75 -5.08
C ALA A 135 22.74 17.65 -3.55
N ASP A 136 23.41 18.65 -2.98
CA ASP A 136 23.62 18.76 -1.52
C ASP A 136 22.33 19.16 -0.81
N ARG A 137 21.50 20.03 -1.42
CA ARG A 137 20.32 20.62 -0.77
C ARG A 137 19.01 20.47 -1.53
N VAL A 138 19.02 20.18 -2.83
CA VAL A 138 17.80 19.91 -3.60
C VAL A 138 17.71 18.41 -3.88
N LEU A 139 16.66 17.76 -3.37
CA LEU A 139 16.45 16.33 -3.53
C LEU A 139 15.26 16.05 -4.45
N VAL A 140 15.36 14.98 -5.24
CA VAL A 140 14.22 14.41 -5.97
C VAL A 140 13.38 13.60 -4.99
N GLU A 141 12.12 13.99 -4.86
CA GLU A 141 11.15 13.36 -3.98
C GLU A 141 10.37 12.27 -4.68
N THR A 142 10.02 12.51 -5.94
CA THR A 142 9.15 11.63 -6.71
C THR A 142 9.42 11.85 -8.19
N VAL A 143 9.44 10.74 -8.93
CA VAL A 143 9.33 10.73 -10.39
C VAL A 143 8.22 9.76 -10.72
N GLN A 144 7.16 10.25 -11.33
CA GLN A 144 6.03 9.44 -11.76
C GLN A 144 5.52 9.92 -13.10
N ARG A 145 4.69 9.11 -13.76
CA ARG A 145 3.91 9.63 -14.87
C ARG A 145 2.95 10.70 -14.33
N ALA A 146 2.84 11.82 -15.03
CA ALA A 146 1.89 12.85 -14.67
C ALA A 146 0.45 12.34 -14.83
N ALA A 147 -0.39 12.62 -13.85
CA ALA A 147 -1.83 12.38 -13.90
C ALA A 147 -2.53 13.38 -14.84
N GLY A 148 -3.78 13.05 -15.21
CA GLY A 148 -4.64 13.92 -16.01
C GLY A 148 -4.57 13.71 -17.53
N ALA A 149 -5.39 14.47 -18.25
CA ALA A 149 -5.43 14.48 -19.71
C ALA A 149 -4.31 15.38 -20.25
N GLY A 150 -3.54 14.89 -21.22
CA GLY A 150 -2.49 15.67 -21.89
C GLY A 150 -1.20 14.90 -22.11
N GLY A 151 -1.16 14.11 -23.19
CA GLY A 151 0.05 13.48 -23.72
C GLY A 151 0.90 12.66 -22.72
N PRO A 152 2.06 12.18 -23.16
CA PRO A 152 3.04 11.56 -22.27
C PRO A 152 3.84 12.63 -21.52
N ALA A 153 3.74 12.65 -20.18
CA ALA A 153 4.50 13.55 -19.33
C ALA A 153 4.95 12.88 -18.03
N LEU A 154 6.05 13.37 -17.45
CA LEU A 154 6.54 13.00 -16.14
C LEU A 154 6.25 14.12 -15.13
N SER A 155 5.77 13.76 -13.95
CA SER A 155 5.72 14.64 -12.78
C SER A 155 6.97 14.39 -11.94
N VAL A 156 7.76 15.44 -11.72
CA VAL A 156 8.96 15.43 -10.89
C VAL A 156 8.77 16.37 -9.72
N ARG A 157 8.83 15.83 -8.50
CA ARG A 157 8.77 16.63 -7.28
C ARG A 157 10.15 16.79 -6.69
N LEU A 158 10.47 18.02 -6.30
CA LEU A 158 11.73 18.39 -5.66
C LEU A 158 11.46 18.98 -4.28
N SER A 159 12.40 18.82 -3.36
CA SER A 159 12.41 19.52 -2.08
C SER A 159 13.72 20.26 -1.88
N GLU A 160 13.65 21.45 -1.28
CA GLU A 160 14.81 22.13 -0.70
C GLU A 160 14.94 21.72 0.75
N THR A 161 16.11 21.26 1.15
CA THR A 161 16.30 20.55 2.42
C THR A 161 17.15 21.29 3.43
N HIS A 162 17.79 22.40 3.07
CA HIS A 162 18.68 23.16 3.94
C HIS A 162 18.01 24.44 4.48
N GLY A 163 16.76 24.73 4.16
CA GLY A 163 16.10 25.96 4.57
C GLY A 163 16.77 27.21 3.97
N ARG A 164 17.35 27.09 2.77
CA ARG A 164 17.98 28.20 2.04
C ARG A 164 17.45 28.23 0.61
N PRO A 165 17.23 29.40 -0.01
CA PRO A 165 16.78 29.44 -1.40
C PRO A 165 17.75 28.69 -2.31
N ALA A 166 17.23 27.95 -3.29
CA ALA A 166 18.03 27.19 -4.25
C ALA A 166 17.42 27.29 -5.65
N ARG A 167 18.29 27.29 -6.67
CA ARG A 167 17.87 27.14 -8.07
C ARG A 167 18.30 25.77 -8.54
N ALA A 168 17.32 24.93 -8.88
CA ALA A 168 17.55 23.57 -9.33
C ALA A 168 17.85 23.52 -10.84
N THR A 169 18.75 22.64 -11.23
CA THR A 169 18.95 22.21 -12.62
C THR A 169 18.63 20.73 -12.71
N LEU A 170 17.73 20.36 -13.62
CA LEU A 170 17.44 18.95 -13.92
C LEU A 170 18.17 18.53 -15.19
N THR A 171 18.83 17.38 -15.15
CA THR A 171 19.47 16.78 -16.32
C THR A 171 18.90 15.39 -16.54
N THR A 172 18.41 15.13 -17.75
CA THR A 172 17.84 13.83 -18.13
C THR A 172 18.18 13.56 -19.60
N PRO A 173 18.39 12.29 -19.99
CA PRO A 173 18.57 11.94 -21.39
C PRO A 173 17.23 11.67 -22.09
N VAL A 174 16.11 11.87 -21.40
CA VAL A 174 14.76 11.85 -21.98
C VAL A 174 14.53 13.17 -22.73
N PRO A 175 14.05 13.14 -23.99
CA PRO A 175 13.63 14.35 -24.68
C PRO A 175 12.49 15.04 -23.93
N VAL A 176 12.73 16.27 -23.47
CA VAL A 176 11.75 17.14 -22.80
C VAL A 176 11.41 18.28 -23.74
N HIS A 177 10.12 18.43 -24.06
CA HIS A 177 9.61 19.45 -24.98
C HIS A 177 9.11 20.70 -24.26
N ALA A 178 8.65 20.55 -23.01
CA ALA A 178 8.20 21.66 -22.17
C ALA A 178 8.35 21.30 -20.69
N VAL A 179 8.49 22.34 -19.86
CA VAL A 179 8.52 22.24 -18.40
C VAL A 179 7.49 23.23 -17.85
N THR A 180 6.53 22.75 -17.08
CA THR A 180 5.49 23.57 -16.44
C THR A 180 5.46 23.31 -14.94
N ALA A 181 5.21 24.33 -14.12
CA ALA A 181 4.89 24.10 -12.71
C ALA A 181 3.58 23.33 -12.60
N ALA A 182 3.46 22.52 -11.57
CA ALA A 182 2.21 21.87 -11.20
C ALA A 182 2.03 21.81 -9.68
N ASP A 183 0.80 21.62 -9.25
CA ASP A 183 0.52 21.30 -7.85
C ASP A 183 0.67 19.79 -7.55
N LEU A 184 0.26 19.37 -6.36
CA LEU A 184 0.41 17.99 -5.91
C LEU A 184 -0.44 16.99 -6.70
N LEU A 185 -1.46 17.48 -7.43
CA LEU A 185 -2.39 16.69 -8.24
C LEU A 185 -2.03 16.76 -9.74
N ASP A 186 -0.84 17.24 -10.06
CA ASP A 186 -0.34 17.45 -11.43
C ASP A 186 -1.16 18.48 -12.24
N VAL A 187 -1.92 19.36 -11.58
CA VAL A 187 -2.60 20.47 -12.27
C VAL A 187 -1.59 21.59 -12.54
N GLU A 188 -1.48 22.01 -13.79
CA GLU A 188 -0.51 23.04 -14.20
C GLU A 188 -0.77 24.37 -13.51
N ARG A 189 0.32 25.05 -13.14
CA ARG A 189 0.31 26.36 -12.50
C ARG A 189 1.17 27.32 -13.31
N ALA A 190 0.73 28.57 -13.37
CA ALA A 190 1.52 29.65 -13.92
C ALA A 190 2.63 30.00 -12.93
N ASP A 191 3.85 29.56 -13.23
CA ASP A 191 5.07 29.95 -12.52
C ASP A 191 6.22 30.05 -13.54
N PRO A 192 6.79 31.25 -13.76
CA PRO A 192 7.91 31.41 -14.70
C PRO A 192 9.23 30.84 -14.18
N HIS A 193 9.33 30.49 -12.89
CA HIS A 193 10.55 30.02 -12.24
C HIS A 193 10.31 28.73 -11.45
N PRO A 194 9.77 27.66 -12.08
CA PRO A 194 9.26 26.47 -11.38
C PRO A 194 10.36 25.64 -10.70
N LEU A 195 11.63 25.92 -11.01
CA LEU A 195 12.84 25.30 -10.46
C LEU A 195 13.58 26.22 -9.48
N THR A 196 12.99 27.33 -9.06
CA THR A 196 13.51 28.18 -7.98
C THR A 196 12.76 27.85 -6.69
N LEU A 197 13.43 27.18 -5.76
CA LEU A 197 12.84 26.73 -4.50
C LEU A 197 13.12 27.75 -3.39
N ARG A 198 12.08 28.04 -2.62
CA ARG A 198 12.18 28.76 -1.34
C ARG A 198 12.72 27.82 -0.25
N PRO A 199 13.24 28.35 0.87
CA PRO A 199 13.60 27.57 2.04
C PRO A 199 12.54 26.52 2.43
N ASN A 200 12.95 25.25 2.53
CA ASN A 200 12.09 24.13 2.91
C ASN A 200 10.88 23.89 1.99
N ALA A 201 10.89 24.43 0.77
CA ALA A 201 9.78 24.32 -0.15
C ALA A 201 9.82 23.00 -0.92
N TYR A 202 8.63 22.53 -1.29
CA TYR A 202 8.44 21.53 -2.33
C TYR A 202 7.99 22.23 -3.61
N THR A 203 8.51 21.80 -4.74
CA THR A 203 7.99 22.19 -6.06
C THR A 203 7.70 20.93 -6.87
N THR A 204 6.67 20.98 -7.71
CA THR A 204 6.36 19.91 -8.67
C THR A 204 6.44 20.51 -10.06
N VAL A 205 7.16 19.85 -10.95
CA VAL A 205 7.24 20.23 -12.36
C VAL A 205 6.76 19.08 -13.24
N ARG A 206 6.00 19.42 -14.27
CA ARG A 206 5.64 18.48 -15.34
C ARG A 206 6.62 18.65 -16.49
N LEU A 207 7.25 17.54 -16.87
CA LEU A 207 8.11 17.44 -18.03
C LEU A 207 7.28 16.82 -19.15
N ALA A 208 6.94 17.60 -20.16
CA ALA A 208 6.28 17.08 -21.36
C ALA A 208 7.31 16.29 -22.17
N THR A 209 6.99 15.04 -22.48
CA THR A 209 7.92 14.07 -23.11
C THR A 209 7.27 13.43 -24.33
N GLY A 210 8.04 12.68 -25.11
CA GLY A 210 7.47 11.65 -26.00
C GLY A 210 7.02 10.41 -25.23
N PRO A 211 6.34 9.43 -25.87
CA PRO A 211 6.06 8.14 -25.26
C PRO A 211 7.34 7.48 -24.76
N LEU A 212 7.36 7.07 -23.49
CA LEU A 212 8.52 6.42 -22.87
C LEU A 212 8.28 4.91 -22.72
N PRO A 213 9.23 4.06 -23.17
CA PRO A 213 9.14 2.62 -22.98
C PRO A 213 9.00 2.25 -21.49
N GLY A 214 8.14 1.29 -21.17
CA GLY A 214 7.97 0.80 -19.79
C GLY A 214 7.11 1.67 -18.87
N LEU A 215 6.60 2.82 -19.35
CA LEU A 215 5.64 3.66 -18.61
C LEU A 215 4.17 3.44 -19.02
N ALA A 216 3.88 2.30 -19.66
CA ALA A 216 2.50 1.91 -19.96
C ALA A 216 1.67 1.80 -18.67
N HIS A 217 0.37 2.06 -18.76
CA HIS A 217 -0.53 1.86 -17.63
C HIS A 217 -0.43 0.42 -17.14
N ARG A 218 0.02 0.25 -15.90
CA ARG A 218 -0.12 -1.03 -15.21
C ARG A 218 -1.56 -1.21 -14.79
N SER A 219 -1.99 -2.44 -14.85
CA SER A 219 -3.30 -2.89 -14.41
C SER A 219 -3.17 -3.82 -13.23
N GLU A 220 -4.19 -3.88 -12.38
CA GLU A 220 -4.34 -5.02 -11.48
C GLU A 220 -4.38 -6.33 -12.27
N ASP A 221 -3.79 -7.37 -11.70
CA ASP A 221 -3.79 -8.73 -12.26
C ASP A 221 -5.21 -9.31 -12.27
N VAL A 222 -6.06 -8.86 -11.34
CA VAL A 222 -7.46 -9.27 -11.25
C VAL A 222 -8.39 -8.18 -11.75
N ARG A 223 -9.20 -8.53 -12.75
CA ARG A 223 -10.21 -7.65 -13.36
C ARG A 223 -11.54 -8.36 -13.58
N PRO A 224 -12.67 -7.64 -13.53
CA PRO A 224 -12.80 -6.23 -13.10
C PRO A 224 -12.39 -6.00 -11.64
N GLY A 225 -11.86 -4.81 -11.32
CA GLY A 225 -11.47 -4.48 -9.96
C GLY A 225 -12.69 -4.18 -9.08
N PHE A 226 -12.72 -4.68 -7.85
CA PHE A 226 -13.85 -4.41 -6.96
C PHE A 226 -13.84 -2.94 -6.50
N SER A 227 -14.89 -2.18 -6.82
CA SER A 227 -14.97 -0.73 -6.64
C SER A 227 -14.90 -0.31 -5.17
N ARG A 228 -15.57 -1.04 -4.28
CA ARG A 228 -15.49 -0.84 -2.83
C ARG A 228 -14.27 -1.54 -2.23
N TYR A 229 -13.10 -1.37 -2.85
CA TYR A 229 -11.83 -2.03 -2.49
C TYR A 229 -11.46 -1.84 -1.02
N TRP A 230 -11.89 -0.73 -0.39
CA TRP A 230 -11.65 -0.48 1.03
C TRP A 230 -12.31 -1.54 1.93
N LEU A 231 -13.39 -2.19 1.49
CA LEU A 231 -13.99 -3.33 2.21
C LEU A 231 -13.01 -4.51 2.32
N HIS A 232 -12.02 -4.59 1.44
CA HIS A 232 -11.02 -5.65 1.49
C HIS A 232 -9.89 -5.35 2.46
N ASN A 233 -9.80 -4.16 3.07
CA ASN A 233 -8.70 -3.77 3.95
C ASN A 233 -7.31 -4.03 3.33
N THR A 234 -7.15 -3.71 2.03
CA THR A 234 -5.88 -3.89 1.28
C THR A 234 -5.03 -2.62 1.27
N GLY A 235 -5.55 -1.51 1.77
CA GLY A 235 -4.82 -0.27 2.01
C GLY A 235 -4.95 0.74 0.88
N THR A 236 -4.34 0.47 -0.29
CA THR A 236 -4.23 1.44 -1.38
C THR A 236 -5.35 1.30 -2.41
N ALA A 237 -5.69 2.42 -3.07
CA ALA A 237 -6.57 2.41 -4.23
C ALA A 237 -5.97 1.58 -5.38
N PRO A 238 -6.81 0.99 -6.25
CA PRO A 238 -6.34 0.26 -7.43
C PRO A 238 -5.41 1.10 -8.32
N LEU A 239 -4.46 0.42 -8.96
CA LEU A 239 -3.52 0.97 -9.92
C LEU A 239 -4.26 1.80 -10.99
N GLY A 240 -3.71 2.98 -11.25
CA GLY A 240 -4.33 3.97 -12.15
C GLY A 240 -5.27 4.95 -11.47
N GLY A 241 -5.36 4.94 -10.12
CA GLY A 241 -6.05 5.98 -9.35
C GLY A 241 -7.58 5.84 -9.35
N ALA A 242 -8.10 4.65 -9.70
CA ALA A 242 -9.53 4.35 -9.77
C ALA A 242 -10.35 5.44 -10.50
N PRO A 243 -10.14 5.66 -11.81
CA PRO A 243 -10.79 6.74 -12.55
C PRO A 243 -12.32 6.60 -12.63
N HIS A 244 -12.85 5.42 -12.33
CA HIS A 244 -14.28 5.17 -12.21
C HIS A 244 -14.55 4.35 -10.94
N SER A 245 -15.70 4.63 -10.32
CA SER A 245 -16.26 3.81 -9.25
C SER A 245 -17.65 3.35 -9.66
N LEU A 246 -17.96 2.09 -9.41
CA LEU A 246 -19.30 1.51 -9.57
C LEU A 246 -19.82 1.08 -8.21
N THR A 247 -21.04 1.45 -7.83
CA THR A 247 -21.62 1.02 -6.56
C THR A 247 -23.02 0.49 -6.76
N VAL A 248 -23.36 -0.59 -6.07
CA VAL A 248 -24.74 -1.11 -6.01
C VAL A 248 -25.32 -0.81 -4.63
N SER A 249 -26.45 -0.11 -4.57
CA SER A 249 -27.08 0.31 -3.31
C SER A 249 -28.61 0.24 -3.37
N PRO A 250 -29.28 -0.51 -2.45
CA PRO A 250 -28.69 -1.30 -1.37
C PRO A 250 -27.81 -2.45 -1.88
N ALA A 251 -26.71 -2.73 -1.17
CA ALA A 251 -25.71 -3.74 -1.55
C ALA A 251 -26.00 -5.15 -1.02
N ALA A 252 -26.96 -5.27 -0.09
CA ALA A 252 -27.40 -6.53 0.49
C ALA A 252 -28.91 -6.48 0.69
N LEU A 253 -29.61 -7.52 0.25
CA LEU A 253 -31.06 -7.65 0.34
C LEU A 253 -31.43 -9.10 0.68
N THR A 254 -32.56 -9.30 1.34
CA THR A 254 -33.11 -10.63 1.62
C THR A 254 -34.24 -10.91 0.64
N ALA A 255 -34.22 -12.08 -0.01
CA ALA A 255 -35.27 -12.51 -0.92
C ALA A 255 -36.61 -12.70 -0.18
N GLY A 256 -37.69 -12.30 -0.84
CA GLY A 256 -39.07 -12.52 -0.40
C GLY A 256 -39.96 -12.78 -1.60
N SER A 257 -41.27 -12.61 -1.45
CA SER A 257 -42.23 -12.83 -2.55
C SER A 257 -42.28 -11.72 -3.59
N ALA A 258 -41.60 -10.59 -3.36
CA ALA A 258 -41.60 -9.44 -4.25
C ALA A 258 -40.22 -9.25 -4.91
N PRO A 259 -40.18 -8.68 -6.14
CA PRO A 259 -38.92 -8.33 -6.80
C PRO A 259 -38.06 -7.39 -5.95
N LEU A 260 -36.76 -7.65 -5.93
CA LEU A 260 -35.78 -6.87 -5.20
C LEU A 260 -35.42 -5.62 -5.98
N ARG A 261 -35.33 -4.47 -5.30
CA ARG A 261 -35.00 -3.19 -5.92
C ARG A 261 -33.67 -2.69 -5.38
N THR A 262 -32.74 -2.40 -6.29
CA THR A 262 -31.46 -1.75 -6.02
C THR A 262 -31.15 -0.75 -7.13
N GLU A 263 -30.01 -0.09 -7.04
CA GLU A 263 -29.53 0.88 -8.03
C GLU A 263 -28.03 0.68 -8.25
N ALA A 264 -27.62 0.67 -9.52
CA ALA A 264 -26.22 0.75 -9.90
C ALA A 264 -25.86 2.22 -10.19
N VAL A 265 -24.79 2.72 -9.57
CA VAL A 265 -24.28 4.09 -9.75
C VAL A 265 -22.86 4.02 -10.28
N LEU A 266 -22.65 4.52 -11.50
CA LEU A 266 -21.34 4.68 -12.09
C LEU A 266 -20.90 6.15 -11.98
N THR A 267 -19.73 6.37 -11.39
CA THR A 267 -19.15 7.70 -11.16
C THR A 267 -17.79 7.82 -11.85
N SER A 268 -17.53 8.96 -12.48
CA SER A 268 -16.19 9.34 -12.98
C SER A 268 -15.45 10.12 -11.89
N ASN A 269 -14.30 9.61 -11.48
CA ASN A 269 -13.39 10.26 -10.51
C ASN A 269 -12.31 11.09 -11.21
N VAL A 270 -12.39 11.22 -12.55
CA VAL A 270 -11.51 12.09 -13.32
C VAL A 270 -11.92 13.55 -13.07
N PRO A 271 -10.97 14.49 -12.90
CA PRO A 271 -11.29 15.90 -12.76
C PRO A 271 -12.19 16.40 -13.90
N ALA A 272 -13.20 17.20 -13.56
CA ALA A 272 -14.19 17.68 -14.52
C ALA A 272 -13.53 18.36 -15.73
N GLY A 273 -13.95 17.94 -16.92
CA GLY A 273 -13.48 18.41 -18.20
C GLY A 273 -14.61 18.35 -19.23
N PRO A 274 -14.39 18.86 -20.45
CA PRO A 274 -15.41 18.85 -21.51
C PRO A 274 -15.67 17.45 -22.08
N GLY A 275 -14.89 16.44 -21.65
CA GLY A 275 -15.00 15.07 -22.12
C GLY A 275 -16.22 14.36 -21.55
N ALA A 276 -16.95 13.66 -22.41
CA ALA A 276 -17.90 12.64 -22.01
C ALA A 276 -17.59 11.33 -22.73
N GLN A 277 -17.41 10.28 -21.96
CA GLN A 277 -17.06 8.94 -22.44
C GLN A 277 -18.28 8.03 -22.43
N THR A 278 -18.26 7.03 -23.30
CA THR A 278 -19.31 6.02 -23.38
C THR A 278 -18.85 4.78 -22.63
N HIS A 279 -19.68 4.28 -21.72
CA HIS A 279 -19.36 3.12 -20.88
C HIS A 279 -20.42 2.04 -21.06
N ALA A 280 -19.96 0.82 -21.33
CA ALA A 280 -20.80 -0.36 -21.31
C ALA A 280 -20.93 -0.86 -19.87
N LEU A 281 -22.17 -1.11 -19.44
CA LEU A 281 -22.49 -1.76 -18.18
C LEU A 281 -23.03 -3.15 -18.45
N THR A 282 -22.74 -4.07 -17.56
CA THR A 282 -23.26 -5.43 -17.58
C THR A 282 -23.77 -5.82 -16.20
N VAL A 283 -24.89 -6.52 -16.16
CA VAL A 283 -25.43 -7.17 -14.96
C VAL A 283 -25.45 -8.67 -15.20
N THR A 284 -24.85 -9.43 -14.31
CA THR A 284 -24.83 -10.90 -14.35
C THR A 284 -25.52 -11.43 -13.10
N PRO A 285 -26.82 -11.78 -13.19
CA PRO A 285 -27.52 -12.45 -12.10
C PRO A 285 -27.12 -13.94 -12.01
N PRO A 286 -27.46 -14.64 -10.91
CA PRO A 286 -27.32 -16.10 -10.82
C PRO A 286 -28.11 -16.83 -11.92
N GLU A 287 -27.77 -18.08 -12.18
CA GLU A 287 -28.49 -18.91 -13.15
C GLU A 287 -29.98 -19.03 -12.77
N GLY A 288 -30.87 -18.86 -13.75
CA GLY A 288 -32.32 -18.90 -13.55
C GLY A 288 -32.94 -17.62 -12.99
N TRP A 289 -32.14 -16.65 -12.53
CA TRP A 289 -32.65 -15.38 -12.01
C TRP A 289 -32.82 -14.36 -13.13
N HIS A 290 -33.76 -13.44 -12.96
CA HIS A 290 -34.00 -12.37 -13.92
C HIS A 290 -33.61 -11.00 -13.35
N ALA A 291 -33.04 -10.16 -14.19
CA ALA A 291 -32.71 -8.77 -13.90
C ALA A 291 -33.39 -7.88 -14.94
N SER A 292 -33.92 -6.72 -14.53
CA SER A 292 -34.64 -5.79 -15.42
C SER A 292 -33.83 -5.33 -16.64
N TRP A 293 -32.51 -5.44 -16.57
CA TRP A 293 -31.57 -5.27 -17.68
C TRP A 293 -30.30 -6.05 -17.39
N THR A 294 -29.62 -6.53 -18.44
CA THR A 294 -28.35 -7.28 -18.35
C THR A 294 -27.19 -6.58 -19.06
N ALA A 295 -27.49 -5.65 -19.95
CA ALA A 295 -26.53 -4.77 -20.60
C ALA A 295 -27.15 -3.40 -20.86
N ASP A 296 -26.38 -2.35 -20.66
CA ASP A 296 -26.76 -0.98 -21.01
C ASP A 296 -25.51 -0.16 -21.40
N THR A 297 -25.72 0.98 -22.05
CA THR A 297 -24.65 1.90 -22.44
C THR A 297 -25.00 3.31 -22.00
N VAL A 298 -24.12 3.91 -21.21
CA VAL A 298 -24.31 5.27 -20.68
C VAL A 298 -23.22 6.20 -21.17
N ARG A 299 -23.59 7.46 -21.34
CA ARG A 299 -22.63 8.55 -21.56
C ARG A 299 -22.38 9.27 -20.25
N LEU A 300 -21.12 9.33 -19.84
CA LEU A 300 -20.70 9.88 -18.56
C LEU A 300 -19.68 11.00 -18.79
N ALA A 301 -19.97 12.19 -18.28
CA ALA A 301 -19.01 13.30 -18.27
C ALA A 301 -17.92 13.08 -17.21
N ASP A 302 -16.75 13.66 -17.42
CA ASP A 302 -15.70 13.72 -16.39
C ASP A 302 -16.25 14.39 -15.11
N GLY A 303 -16.00 13.79 -13.95
CA GLY A 303 -16.57 14.22 -12.66
C GLY A 303 -18.08 13.99 -12.49
N GLY A 304 -18.75 13.41 -13.50
CA GLY A 304 -20.18 13.11 -13.47
C GLY A 304 -20.51 11.76 -12.82
N HIS A 305 -21.81 11.51 -12.66
CA HIS A 305 -22.34 10.19 -12.26
C HIS A 305 -23.64 9.88 -13.02
N VAL A 306 -23.95 8.59 -13.15
CA VAL A 306 -25.22 8.10 -13.69
C VAL A 306 -25.77 7.01 -12.78
N ARG A 307 -27.10 7.01 -12.66
CA ARG A 307 -27.86 6.11 -11.80
C ARG A 307 -28.77 5.24 -12.65
N LEU A 308 -28.71 3.93 -12.44
CA LEU A 308 -29.51 2.96 -13.16
C LEU A 308 -30.29 2.10 -12.15
N PRO A 309 -31.62 2.28 -12.05
CA PRO A 309 -32.46 1.38 -11.27
C PRO A 309 -32.30 -0.06 -11.76
N LEU A 310 -32.23 -1.00 -10.83
CA LEU A 310 -32.08 -2.42 -11.12
C LEU A 310 -33.11 -3.19 -10.29
N VAL A 311 -33.98 -3.93 -10.97
CA VAL A 311 -34.92 -4.87 -10.34
C VAL A 311 -34.42 -6.29 -10.59
N VAL A 312 -34.42 -7.12 -9.55
CA VAL A 312 -33.99 -8.52 -9.60
C VAL A 312 -35.14 -9.40 -9.12
N ASP A 313 -35.54 -10.34 -9.96
CA ASP A 313 -36.53 -11.36 -9.65
C ASP A 313 -35.82 -12.64 -9.21
N VAL A 314 -36.16 -13.08 -8.00
CA VAL A 314 -35.61 -14.30 -7.39
C VAL A 314 -36.60 -15.45 -7.65
N PRO A 315 -36.16 -16.55 -8.28
CA PRO A 315 -37.01 -17.73 -8.47
C PRO A 315 -37.52 -18.31 -7.15
N GLU A 316 -38.75 -18.84 -7.15
CA GLU A 316 -39.36 -19.45 -5.95
C GLU A 316 -38.57 -20.67 -5.45
N ASP A 317 -37.88 -21.37 -6.35
CA ASP A 317 -37.04 -22.54 -6.09
C ASP A 317 -35.57 -22.19 -5.83
N ALA A 318 -35.23 -20.90 -5.69
CA ALA A 318 -33.87 -20.48 -5.40
C ALA A 318 -33.34 -21.14 -4.11
N ALA A 319 -32.16 -21.73 -4.20
CA ALA A 319 -31.57 -22.42 -3.07
C ALA A 319 -31.27 -21.45 -1.91
N PRO A 320 -31.61 -21.80 -0.64
CA PRO A 320 -31.31 -20.97 0.52
C PRO A 320 -29.83 -20.66 0.68
N GLY A 321 -29.50 -19.42 1.05
CA GLY A 321 -28.13 -18.90 1.21
C GLY A 321 -27.86 -17.66 0.38
N ASP A 322 -26.59 -17.27 0.32
CA ASP A 322 -26.16 -16.05 -0.36
C ASP A 322 -25.85 -16.27 -1.85
N HIS A 323 -26.41 -15.39 -2.68
CA HIS A 323 -26.19 -15.29 -4.12
C HIS A 323 -25.69 -13.88 -4.48
N LEU A 324 -24.94 -13.75 -5.57
CA LEU A 324 -24.43 -12.48 -6.08
C LEU A 324 -25.05 -12.13 -7.42
N VAL A 325 -25.58 -10.91 -7.50
CA VAL A 325 -25.82 -10.23 -8.78
C VAL A 325 -24.66 -9.27 -9.01
N ARG A 326 -23.83 -9.58 -10.01
CA ARG A 326 -22.64 -8.78 -10.33
C ARG A 326 -23.01 -7.65 -11.28
N VAL A 327 -22.46 -6.46 -11.03
CA VAL A 327 -22.55 -5.32 -11.95
C VAL A 327 -21.14 -4.87 -12.27
N ALA A 328 -20.81 -4.75 -13.56
CA ALA A 328 -19.48 -4.35 -14.01
C ALA A 328 -19.55 -3.27 -15.10
N ALA A 329 -18.61 -2.32 -15.04
CA ALA A 329 -18.46 -1.23 -15.99
C ALA A 329 -17.04 -0.67 -15.91
N SER A 330 -16.46 -0.21 -17.03
CA SER A 330 -15.19 0.53 -17.03
C SER A 330 -14.01 -0.17 -16.31
N GLY A 331 -13.99 -1.50 -16.33
CA GLY A 331 -12.97 -2.30 -15.65
C GLY A 331 -13.09 -2.37 -14.13
N VAL A 332 -14.18 -1.85 -13.55
CA VAL A 332 -14.56 -2.01 -12.14
C VAL A 332 -15.87 -2.79 -12.00
N GLU A 333 -16.09 -3.34 -10.82
CA GLU A 333 -17.33 -4.04 -10.47
C GLU A 333 -17.80 -3.77 -9.04
N ASP A 334 -19.08 -4.00 -8.79
CA ASP A 334 -19.66 -4.15 -7.47
C ASP A 334 -20.76 -5.22 -7.51
N CYS A 335 -21.22 -5.67 -6.34
CA CYS A 335 -22.18 -6.77 -6.24
C CYS A 335 -23.34 -6.42 -5.31
N LEU A 336 -24.55 -6.80 -5.72
CA LEU A 336 -25.66 -7.02 -4.80
C LEU A 336 -25.53 -8.43 -4.22
N THR A 337 -25.52 -8.54 -2.89
CA THR A 337 -25.69 -9.81 -2.19
C THR A 337 -27.18 -10.04 -1.94
N VAL A 338 -27.71 -11.16 -2.41
CA VAL A 338 -29.09 -11.57 -2.14
C VAL A 338 -29.08 -12.80 -1.25
N THR A 339 -29.60 -12.66 -0.03
CA THR A 339 -29.76 -13.77 0.91
C THR A 339 -31.13 -14.39 0.71
N VAL A 340 -31.18 -15.63 0.23
CA VAL A 340 -32.41 -16.43 0.19
C VAL A 340 -32.61 -17.10 1.55
N PRO A 341 -33.73 -16.84 2.27
CA PRO A 341 -33.95 -17.40 3.61
C PRO A 341 -33.89 -18.93 3.65
N GLY A 342 -33.35 -19.48 4.74
CA GLY A 342 -33.30 -20.91 5.03
C GLY A 342 -33.38 -21.18 6.53
N SER A 343 -33.44 -22.46 6.93
CA SER A 343 -33.57 -22.89 8.33
C SER A 343 -32.25 -22.99 9.11
N GLY A 344 -31.12 -22.62 8.50
CA GLY A 344 -29.78 -22.69 9.12
C GLY A 344 -29.11 -21.32 9.29
N GLU A 345 -28.06 -21.27 10.10
CA GLU A 345 -27.21 -20.08 10.20
C GLU A 345 -26.54 -19.77 8.84
N PRO A 346 -26.46 -18.48 8.44
CA PRO A 346 -25.75 -18.12 7.22
C PRO A 346 -24.27 -18.49 7.36
N PRO A 347 -23.69 -19.24 6.40
CA PRO A 347 -22.29 -19.66 6.49
C PRO A 347 -21.33 -18.48 6.38
N ALA A 348 -20.07 -18.67 6.80
CA ALA A 348 -19.03 -17.62 6.87
C ALA A 348 -18.67 -16.94 5.52
N GLY A 349 -19.27 -17.38 4.41
CA GLY A 349 -19.11 -16.81 3.07
C GLY A 349 -17.80 -17.21 2.40
N LEU A 350 -16.68 -16.93 3.07
CA LEU A 350 -15.32 -17.18 2.61
C LEU A 350 -14.48 -17.68 3.79
N SER A 351 -13.69 -18.73 3.61
CA SER A 351 -12.72 -19.18 4.63
C SER A 351 -11.35 -19.49 4.01
N VAL A 352 -10.31 -19.42 4.84
CA VAL A 352 -8.94 -19.79 4.45
C VAL A 352 -8.41 -20.77 5.49
N ASP A 353 -8.11 -21.99 5.04
CA ASP A 353 -7.59 -23.08 5.85
C ASP A 353 -6.16 -23.43 5.41
N LEU A 354 -5.23 -23.61 6.34
CA LEU A 354 -3.86 -23.94 5.98
C LEU A 354 -3.71 -25.41 5.60
N VAL A 355 -3.00 -25.66 4.50
CA VAL A 355 -2.47 -26.98 4.18
C VAL A 355 -1.04 -27.09 4.75
N THR A 356 -0.25 -26.02 4.62
CA THR A 356 1.07 -25.90 5.26
C THR A 356 0.97 -25.14 6.58
N ALA A 357 0.98 -25.87 7.70
CA ALA A 357 0.84 -25.27 9.03
C ALA A 357 2.13 -24.58 9.54
N ARG A 358 3.31 -24.92 9.00
CA ARG A 358 4.60 -24.33 9.40
C ARG A 358 5.64 -24.44 8.28
N VAL A 359 6.59 -23.51 8.25
CA VAL A 359 7.73 -23.53 7.31
C VAL A 359 9.03 -23.47 8.10
N VAL A 360 10.01 -24.30 7.69
CA VAL A 360 11.39 -24.20 8.16
C VAL A 360 12.29 -24.17 6.94
N VAL A 361 13.07 -23.10 6.79
CA VAL A 361 13.85 -22.81 5.58
C VAL A 361 15.23 -22.26 5.97
N ALA A 362 16.26 -22.52 5.16
CA ALA A 362 17.59 -21.93 5.35
C ALA A 362 17.66 -20.53 4.70
N PRO A 363 18.55 -19.63 5.13
CA PRO A 363 18.85 -18.42 4.38
C PRO A 363 19.23 -18.74 2.93
N GLY A 364 18.67 -18.01 1.96
CA GLY A 364 18.83 -18.28 0.52
C GLY A 364 18.09 -19.52 0.00
N GLY A 365 17.42 -20.28 0.89
CA GLY A 365 16.61 -21.43 0.53
C GLY A 365 15.24 -21.06 -0.04
N ALA A 366 14.47 -22.07 -0.42
CA ALA A 366 13.10 -21.92 -0.89
C ALA A 366 12.16 -22.90 -0.20
N ALA A 367 10.93 -22.46 0.04
CA ALA A 367 9.82 -23.27 0.55
C ALA A 367 8.50 -22.76 -0.03
N GLU A 368 7.42 -23.52 0.16
CA GLU A 368 6.06 -23.15 -0.26
C GLU A 368 5.10 -23.19 0.93
N VAL A 369 4.17 -22.23 0.96
CA VAL A 369 3.02 -22.25 1.87
C VAL A 369 1.76 -22.46 1.05
N ARG A 370 1.03 -23.53 1.38
CA ARG A 370 -0.23 -23.91 0.73
C ARG A 370 -1.40 -23.61 1.65
N ALA A 371 -2.47 -23.06 1.08
CA ALA A 371 -3.73 -22.86 1.77
C ALA A 371 -4.90 -23.18 0.85
N ARG A 372 -6.04 -23.44 1.46
CA ARG A 372 -7.29 -23.75 0.79
C ARG A 372 -8.30 -22.66 1.10
N VAL A 373 -8.83 -22.07 0.04
CA VAL A 373 -9.88 -21.06 0.15
C VAL A 373 -11.21 -21.71 -0.18
N ARG A 374 -12.20 -21.58 0.71
CA ARG A 374 -13.55 -22.13 0.53
C ARG A 374 -14.55 -21.02 0.35
N ASN A 375 -15.49 -21.24 -0.56
CA ASN A 375 -16.61 -20.36 -0.84
C ASN A 375 -17.91 -21.09 -0.51
N THR A 376 -18.75 -20.50 0.34
CA THR A 376 -20.06 -21.09 0.70
C THR A 376 -21.22 -20.46 -0.05
N LEU A 377 -20.97 -19.43 -0.86
CA LEU A 377 -22.00 -18.79 -1.68
C LEU A 377 -22.40 -19.70 -2.84
N HIS A 378 -23.62 -19.51 -3.33
CA HIS A 378 -24.13 -20.14 -4.55
C HIS A 378 -23.60 -19.48 -5.83
N SER A 379 -22.87 -18.37 -5.69
CA SER A 379 -22.18 -17.72 -6.80
C SER A 379 -20.67 -17.96 -6.73
N PRO A 380 -19.99 -18.14 -7.89
CA PRO A 380 -18.54 -18.21 -7.92
C PRO A 380 -17.95 -16.86 -7.51
N LEU A 381 -16.81 -16.91 -6.83
CA LEU A 381 -16.06 -15.74 -6.38
C LEU A 381 -14.79 -15.57 -7.21
N HIS A 382 -14.40 -14.32 -7.42
CA HIS A 382 -13.07 -13.99 -7.90
C HIS A 382 -12.50 -12.80 -7.14
N GLY A 383 -11.18 -12.70 -7.14
CA GLY A 383 -10.45 -11.70 -6.37
C GLY A 383 -9.00 -12.13 -6.24
N GLU A 384 -8.40 -11.87 -5.09
CA GLU A 384 -6.98 -12.13 -4.85
C GLU A 384 -6.77 -12.85 -3.51
N ALA A 385 -5.70 -13.63 -3.44
CA ALA A 385 -5.12 -14.02 -2.16
C ALA A 385 -3.85 -13.20 -1.93
N LEU A 386 -3.69 -12.70 -0.70
CA LEU A 386 -2.65 -11.77 -0.30
C LEU A 386 -1.87 -12.34 0.89
N VAL A 387 -0.60 -11.97 1.00
CA VAL A 387 0.22 -12.29 2.17
C VAL A 387 0.41 -11.07 3.05
N SER A 388 0.02 -11.20 4.31
CA SER A 388 0.35 -10.25 5.38
C SER A 388 1.49 -10.82 6.24
N SER A 389 2.53 -10.04 6.47
CA SER A 389 3.69 -10.40 7.30
C SER A 389 4.33 -9.14 7.91
N PRO A 390 5.16 -9.29 8.96
CA PRO A 390 5.96 -8.19 9.49
C PRO A 390 6.78 -7.52 8.39
N TYR A 391 7.02 -6.21 8.52
CA TYR A 391 7.74 -5.44 7.50
C TYR A 391 9.11 -6.06 7.15
N GLY A 392 9.87 -6.52 8.15
CA GLY A 392 11.19 -7.13 7.95
C GLY A 392 11.19 -8.48 7.22
N SER A 393 10.08 -9.22 7.20
CA SER A 393 9.98 -10.51 6.49
C SER A 393 9.34 -10.41 5.11
N ARG A 394 8.93 -9.20 4.71
CA ARG A 394 8.27 -8.97 3.42
C ARG A 394 9.14 -9.33 2.21
N GLY A 395 10.46 -9.23 2.33
CA GLY A 395 11.41 -9.62 1.27
C GLY A 395 11.53 -11.14 1.09
N MET A 396 11.04 -11.94 2.05
CA MET A 396 11.07 -13.40 1.99
C MET A 396 9.90 -13.96 1.17
N ILE A 397 8.87 -13.17 0.89
CA ILE A 397 7.67 -13.62 0.19
C ILE A 397 7.84 -13.30 -1.29
N VAL A 398 7.81 -14.33 -2.14
CA VAL A 398 8.06 -14.20 -3.59
C VAL A 398 6.90 -13.47 -4.25
N GLU A 399 5.70 -14.05 -4.19
CA GLU A 399 4.46 -13.42 -4.66
C GLU A 399 3.69 -12.84 -3.46
N ARG A 400 3.38 -11.54 -3.48
CA ARG A 400 2.57 -10.93 -2.40
C ARG A 400 1.08 -11.05 -2.61
N ALA A 401 0.69 -11.24 -3.86
CA ALA A 401 -0.68 -11.37 -4.30
C ALA A 401 -0.71 -12.43 -5.40
N VAL A 402 -1.75 -13.26 -5.41
CA VAL A 402 -2.06 -14.16 -6.53
C VAL A 402 -3.53 -14.06 -6.88
N PRO A 403 -3.90 -14.12 -8.16
CA PRO A 403 -5.29 -14.22 -8.57
C PRO A 403 -5.98 -15.42 -7.93
N LEU A 404 -7.24 -15.22 -7.53
CA LEU A 404 -8.06 -16.21 -6.86
C LEU A 404 -9.41 -16.31 -7.57
N ARG A 405 -9.81 -17.55 -7.89
CA ARG A 405 -11.15 -17.89 -8.34
C ARG A 405 -11.62 -19.08 -7.51
N VAL A 406 -12.79 -18.97 -6.90
CA VAL A 406 -13.35 -20.03 -6.07
C VAL A 406 -14.73 -20.38 -6.61
N PRO A 407 -14.99 -21.62 -7.04
CA PRO A 407 -16.31 -22.02 -7.53
C PRO A 407 -17.42 -21.80 -6.50
N ALA A 408 -18.67 -21.71 -6.97
CA ALA A 408 -19.84 -21.70 -6.10
C ALA A 408 -19.85 -22.95 -5.22
N ARG A 409 -20.00 -22.79 -3.90
CA ARG A 409 -19.96 -23.88 -2.91
C ARG A 409 -18.75 -24.81 -3.05
N GLY A 410 -17.63 -24.26 -3.51
CA GLY A 410 -16.42 -25.00 -3.82
C GLY A 410 -15.21 -24.50 -3.05
N GLU A 411 -14.06 -25.10 -3.36
CA GLU A 411 -12.78 -24.74 -2.79
C GLU A 411 -11.69 -24.67 -3.85
N THR A 412 -10.62 -23.94 -3.55
CA THR A 412 -9.44 -23.80 -4.43
C THR A 412 -8.18 -23.73 -3.57
N GLU A 413 -7.12 -24.41 -4.02
CA GLU A 413 -5.82 -24.34 -3.37
C GLU A 413 -4.99 -23.20 -3.95
N ILE A 414 -4.27 -22.49 -3.08
CA ILE A 414 -3.34 -21.41 -3.41
C ILE A 414 -1.97 -21.72 -2.81
N VAL A 415 -0.93 -21.22 -3.47
CA VAL A 415 0.47 -21.45 -3.11
C VAL A 415 1.22 -20.13 -3.12
N PHE A 416 2.04 -19.90 -2.08
CA PHE A 416 2.96 -18.78 -2.00
C PHE A 416 4.39 -19.27 -1.82
N GLY A 417 5.32 -18.70 -2.60
CA GLY A 417 6.75 -18.96 -2.43
C GLY A 417 7.33 -18.20 -1.24
N VAL A 418 8.16 -18.88 -0.45
CA VAL A 418 8.96 -18.30 0.63
C VAL A 418 10.44 -18.51 0.32
N ARG A 419 11.17 -17.42 0.08
CA ARG A 419 12.60 -17.40 -0.23
C ARG A 419 13.31 -16.33 0.61
N PRO A 420 13.75 -16.65 1.83
CA PRO A 420 14.50 -15.70 2.63
C PRO A 420 15.80 -15.30 1.91
N PRO A 421 16.14 -13.99 1.84
CA PRO A 421 17.47 -13.55 1.43
C PRO A 421 18.59 -14.29 2.17
N ALA A 422 19.77 -14.41 1.53
CA ALA A 422 20.90 -15.17 2.08
C ALA A 422 21.44 -14.59 3.40
N ASP A 423 21.24 -13.29 3.63
CA ASP A 423 21.60 -12.53 4.82
C ASP A 423 20.48 -12.45 5.87
N THR A 424 19.36 -13.17 5.66
CA THR A 424 18.26 -13.19 6.62
C THR A 424 18.73 -13.76 7.96
N PRO A 425 18.54 -13.03 9.08
CA PRO A 425 18.90 -13.54 10.40
C PRO A 425 18.14 -14.83 10.75
N PRO A 426 18.78 -15.77 11.46
CA PRO A 426 18.07 -16.90 12.05
C PRO A 426 17.00 -16.43 13.02
N GLY A 427 15.83 -17.06 12.98
CA GLY A 427 14.70 -16.57 13.78
C GLY A 427 13.35 -17.18 13.42
N VAL A 428 12.33 -16.69 14.11
CA VAL A 428 10.93 -17.04 13.86
C VAL A 428 10.21 -15.80 13.37
N TYR A 429 9.69 -15.90 12.15
CA TYR A 429 8.84 -14.91 11.51
C TYR A 429 7.45 -15.50 11.34
N TRP A 430 6.52 -14.73 10.77
CA TRP A 430 5.20 -15.24 10.44
C TRP A 430 4.64 -14.63 9.17
N MET A 431 3.73 -15.36 8.54
CA MET A 431 2.87 -14.85 7.48
C MET A 431 1.43 -15.30 7.70
N VAL A 432 0.48 -14.49 7.24
CA VAL A 432 -0.95 -14.76 7.25
C VAL A 432 -1.44 -14.63 5.82
N ILE A 433 -2.17 -15.62 5.34
CA ILE A 433 -2.82 -15.57 4.04
C ILE A 433 -4.21 -14.96 4.21
N LYS A 434 -4.54 -13.99 3.35
CA LYS A 434 -5.81 -13.29 3.33
C LYS A 434 -6.44 -13.46 1.95
N ALA A 435 -7.63 -14.05 1.87
CA ALA A 435 -8.41 -14.05 0.64
C ALA A 435 -9.31 -12.80 0.62
N VAL A 436 -9.41 -12.14 -0.53
CA VAL A 436 -10.29 -10.98 -0.75
C VAL A 436 -11.06 -11.19 -2.05
N CYS A 437 -12.39 -11.22 -1.98
CA CYS A 437 -13.25 -11.46 -3.13
C CYS A 437 -14.52 -10.61 -3.02
N GLN A 438 -14.74 -9.69 -3.96
CA GLN A 438 -16.06 -9.06 -4.20
C GLN A 438 -16.78 -8.54 -2.94
N GLY A 439 -16.02 -7.88 -2.07
CA GLY A 439 -16.50 -7.23 -0.85
C GLY A 439 -16.38 -8.10 0.40
N ARG A 440 -15.84 -9.30 0.26
CA ARG A 440 -15.59 -10.26 1.34
C ARG A 440 -14.10 -10.44 1.53
N PHE A 441 -13.71 -10.75 2.76
CA PHE A 441 -12.35 -11.18 3.05
C PHE A 441 -12.34 -12.23 4.15
N ALA A 442 -11.30 -13.06 4.15
CA ALA A 442 -11.05 -14.04 5.20
C ALA A 442 -9.55 -14.16 5.44
N TYR A 443 -9.17 -14.24 6.72
CA TYR A 443 -7.79 -14.49 7.12
C TYR A 443 -7.63 -15.95 7.50
N GLY A 444 -6.58 -16.60 7.02
CA GLY A 444 -6.14 -17.89 7.53
C GLY A 444 -5.46 -17.75 8.90
N PRO A 445 -5.17 -18.87 9.58
CA PRO A 445 -4.25 -18.89 10.70
C PRO A 445 -2.85 -18.36 10.31
N ALA A 446 -2.09 -17.89 11.29
CA ALA A 446 -0.70 -17.49 11.08
C ALA A 446 0.20 -18.71 10.88
N VAL A 447 1.04 -18.67 9.85
CA VAL A 447 2.07 -19.67 9.56
C VAL A 447 3.39 -19.20 10.16
N PRO A 448 4.00 -19.93 11.11
CA PRO A 448 5.37 -19.66 11.53
C PRO A 448 6.33 -19.99 10.38
N VAL A 449 7.22 -19.04 10.09
CA VAL A 449 8.31 -19.17 9.13
C VAL A 449 9.62 -19.12 9.92
N THR A 450 10.22 -20.28 10.14
CA THR A 450 11.50 -20.40 10.85
C THR A 450 12.65 -20.37 9.85
N VAL A 451 13.53 -19.37 10.00
CA VAL A 451 14.81 -19.31 9.28
C VAL A 451 15.87 -19.98 10.15
N ARG A 452 16.46 -21.07 9.64
CA ARG A 452 17.47 -21.85 10.38
C ARG A 452 18.75 -21.05 10.59
N GLY A 453 19.41 -21.28 11.73
CA GLY A 453 20.81 -20.90 11.89
C GLY A 453 21.69 -21.74 10.97
N GLY A 454 22.36 -21.12 10.02
CA GLY A 454 23.58 -21.68 9.43
C GLY A 454 24.78 -21.41 10.34
N PRO A 455 25.92 -22.10 10.17
CA PRO A 455 27.17 -21.59 10.73
C PRO A 455 27.37 -20.16 10.23
N ALA A 456 27.60 -19.21 11.13
CA ALA A 456 27.76 -17.80 10.78
C ALA A 456 28.80 -17.67 9.66
N PRO A 457 28.50 -16.97 8.55
CA PRO A 457 29.57 -16.60 7.63
C PRO A 457 30.56 -15.76 8.44
N HIS A 458 31.81 -16.21 8.51
CA HIS A 458 32.88 -15.42 9.12
C HIS A 458 32.83 -14.02 8.51
N ALA A 459 32.51 -13.02 9.33
CA ALA A 459 32.63 -11.63 8.94
C ALA A 459 34.10 -11.40 8.58
N VAL A 460 34.39 -11.32 7.29
CA VAL A 460 35.68 -10.85 6.81
C VAL A 460 35.68 -9.35 7.10
N HIS A 461 36.25 -8.99 8.26
CA HIS A 461 36.70 -7.62 8.48
C HIS A 461 37.86 -7.35 7.52
N GLU A 462 37.55 -6.86 6.31
CA GLU A 462 38.54 -6.10 5.54
C GLU A 462 38.69 -4.73 6.20
N GLY A 463 39.53 -4.70 7.25
CA GLY A 463 40.09 -3.46 7.75
C GLY A 463 41.11 -2.94 6.75
N THR A 464 40.69 -2.10 5.79
CA THR A 464 41.63 -1.23 5.09
C THR A 464 41.99 -0.08 6.01
N SER A 465 43.06 -0.27 6.78
CA SER A 465 43.92 0.82 7.22
C SER A 465 44.59 1.41 5.99
N ARG A 466 44.29 2.68 5.68
CA ARG A 466 45.23 3.64 5.13
C ARG A 466 44.96 5.01 5.74
#